data_AF-A0A8T6VR18-F1
#
_entry.id   AF-A0A8T6VR18-F1
#
_cell.length_a   1.000
_cell.length_b   1.000
_cell.length_c   1.000
_cell.angle_alpha   90.00
_cell.angle_beta   90.00
_cell.angle_gamma   90.00
#
_symmetry.space_group_name_H-M   'P 1'
#
loop_
_entity.id
_entity.type
_entity.pdbx_description
1 polymer ?
#
loop_
_entity_poly.entity_id
_entity_poly.type
_entity_poly.pdbx_seq_one_letter_code
_entity_poly.pdbx_strand_id
1 'polypeptide(L)'
;MRPGIGENLELAEKFMGNASGDLRGKEVSKAISNQDEALKALREAKKQAQQMMQQMQMTARGGGMPAPMMLGQGMLQPGGSQGTDTRYVEIPQVDESLVGKEYKQRILEAMKGGSPEGYIELNKKYYDRIIK
;
A
#
# COMPACT_ATOMS: atom_id res chain seq x y z
N MET A 1 -11.87 -4.16 -19.30
CA MET A 1 -10.78 -4.52 -18.37
C MET A 1 -11.29 -4.37 -16.95
N ARG A 2 -10.88 -5.22 -16.00
CA ARG A 2 -11.26 -5.05 -14.58
C ARG A 2 -10.38 -3.96 -13.96
N PRO A 3 -10.93 -3.01 -13.19
CA PRO A 3 -10.13 -2.00 -12.49
C PRO A 3 -9.20 -2.68 -11.49
N GLY A 4 -7.96 -2.18 -11.40
CA GLY A 4 -6.98 -2.61 -10.41
C GLY A 4 -7.26 -1.98 -9.04
N ILE A 5 -6.35 -2.23 -8.08
CA ILE A 5 -6.52 -1.78 -6.69
C ILE A 5 -6.58 -0.24 -6.64
N GLY A 6 -5.70 0.44 -7.37
CA GLY A 6 -5.64 1.91 -7.40
C GLY A 6 -6.92 2.52 -7.96
N GLU A 7 -7.41 1.99 -9.07
CA GLU A 7 -8.63 2.47 -9.72
C GLU A 7 -9.88 2.22 -8.84
N ASN A 8 -9.94 1.09 -8.13
CA ASN A 8 -11.01 0.83 -7.17
C ASN A 8 -10.96 1.78 -5.95
N LEU A 9 -9.76 2.18 -5.50
CA LEU A 9 -9.60 3.16 -4.43
C LEU A 9 -10.01 4.57 -4.89
N GLU A 10 -9.64 4.96 -6.11
CA GLU A 10 -10.06 6.24 -6.71
C GLU A 10 -11.58 6.32 -6.88
N LEU A 11 -12.20 5.23 -7.34
CA LEU A 11 -13.66 5.13 -7.42
C LEU A 11 -14.31 5.27 -6.05
N ALA A 12 -13.78 4.59 -5.03
CA ALA A 12 -14.28 4.69 -3.67
C ALA A 12 -14.18 6.12 -3.12
N GLU A 13 -13.05 6.79 -3.34
CA GLU A 13 -12.85 8.19 -2.96
C GLU A 13 -13.88 9.10 -3.63
N LYS A 14 -14.06 8.97 -4.95
CA LYS A 14 -15.03 9.75 -5.71
C LYS A 14 -16.45 9.56 -5.18
N PHE A 15 -16.88 8.33 -4.96
CA PHE A 15 -18.20 8.03 -4.43
C PHE A 15 -18.39 8.56 -3.01
N MET A 16 -17.38 8.45 -2.14
CA MET A 16 -17.43 9.03 -0.79
C MET A 16 -17.48 10.57 -0.81
N GLY A 17 -16.76 11.21 -1.73
CA GLY A 17 -16.81 12.65 -1.96
C GLY A 17 -18.22 13.11 -2.37
N ASN A 18 -18.85 12.37 -3.29
CA ASN A 18 -20.23 12.62 -3.70
C ASN A 18 -21.21 12.40 -2.53
N ALA A 19 -21.06 11.32 -1.76
CA ALA A 19 -21.89 11.05 -0.58
C ALA A 19 -21.79 12.18 0.45
N SER A 20 -20.58 12.72 0.69
CA SER A 20 -20.36 13.88 1.56
C SER A 20 -21.06 15.14 1.03
N GLY A 21 -21.04 15.35 -0.28
CA GLY A 21 -21.77 16.44 -0.95
C GLY A 21 -23.28 16.30 -0.77
N ASP A 22 -23.82 15.11 -1.04
CA ASP A 22 -25.24 14.80 -0.91
C ASP A 22 -25.74 14.96 0.53
N LEU A 23 -24.97 14.50 1.53
CA LEU A 23 -25.30 14.70 2.95
C LEU A 23 -25.39 16.18 3.31
N ARG A 24 -24.44 17.01 2.83
CA ARG A 24 -24.48 18.47 3.02
C ARG A 24 -25.69 19.09 2.32
N GLY A 25 -26.07 18.56 1.17
CA GLY A 25 -27.28 18.93 0.42
C GLY A 25 -28.59 18.40 1.02
N LYS A 26 -28.54 17.62 2.13
CA LYS A 26 -29.68 16.92 2.74
C LYS A 26 -30.33 15.85 1.84
N GLU A 27 -29.62 15.41 0.81
CA GLU A 27 -30.06 14.37 -0.13
C GLU A 27 -29.67 12.97 0.40
N VAL A 28 -30.25 12.57 1.53
CA VAL A 28 -29.83 11.36 2.29
C VAL A 28 -29.87 10.08 1.45
N SER A 29 -30.90 9.89 0.61
CA SER A 29 -31.01 8.69 -0.23
C SER A 29 -29.88 8.58 -1.28
N LYS A 30 -29.46 9.72 -1.85
CA LYS A 30 -28.34 9.77 -2.80
C LYS A 30 -27.01 9.52 -2.08
N ALA A 31 -26.86 10.09 -0.88
CA ALA A 31 -25.69 9.83 -0.04
C ALA A 31 -25.51 8.35 0.28
N ILE A 32 -26.59 7.65 0.65
CA ILE A 32 -26.58 6.21 0.93
C ILE A 32 -26.19 5.43 -0.33
N SER A 33 -26.78 5.77 -1.47
CA SER A 33 -26.47 5.11 -2.75
C SER A 33 -24.99 5.26 -3.14
N ASN A 34 -24.45 6.47 -3.00
CA ASN A 34 -23.03 6.74 -3.23
C ASN A 34 -22.13 6.01 -2.21
N GLN A 35 -22.52 5.94 -0.94
CA GLN A 35 -21.80 5.18 0.07
C GLN A 35 -21.76 3.68 -0.26
N ASP A 36 -22.85 3.10 -0.75
CA ASP A 36 -22.90 1.69 -1.15
C ASP A 36 -21.96 1.39 -2.32
N GLU A 37 -21.88 2.27 -3.31
CA GLU A 37 -20.93 2.14 -4.41
C GLU A 37 -19.47 2.25 -3.93
N ALA A 38 -19.18 3.17 -3.01
CA ALA A 38 -17.86 3.25 -2.38
C ALA A 38 -17.49 1.95 -1.64
N LEU A 39 -18.45 1.38 -0.88
CA LEU A 39 -18.24 0.11 -0.17
C LEU A 39 -17.98 -1.05 -1.12
N LYS A 40 -18.66 -1.11 -2.27
CA LYS A 40 -18.40 -2.13 -3.31
C LYS A 40 -16.97 -2.00 -3.84
N ALA A 41 -16.56 -0.80 -4.20
CA ALA A 41 -15.21 -0.53 -4.72
C ALA A 41 -14.12 -0.89 -3.69
N LEU A 42 -14.30 -0.50 -2.42
CA LEU A 42 -13.37 -0.86 -1.34
C LEU A 42 -13.29 -2.38 -1.09
N ARG A 43 -14.42 -3.09 -1.17
CA ARG A 43 -14.43 -4.56 -1.02
C ARG A 43 -13.65 -5.23 -2.14
N GLU A 44 -13.79 -4.75 -3.37
CA GLU A 44 -13.04 -5.28 -4.52
C GLU A 44 -11.53 -4.97 -4.38
N ALA A 45 -11.17 -3.73 -4.02
CA ALA A 45 -9.78 -3.36 -3.74
C ALA A 45 -9.16 -4.25 -2.65
N LYS A 46 -9.89 -4.48 -1.55
CA LYS A 46 -9.47 -5.37 -0.46
C LYS A 46 -9.24 -6.80 -0.96
N LYS A 47 -10.17 -7.34 -1.74
CA LYS A 47 -10.07 -8.70 -2.28
C LYS A 47 -8.84 -8.85 -3.18
N GLN A 48 -8.61 -7.87 -4.07
CA GLN A 48 -7.45 -7.86 -4.95
C GLN A 48 -6.14 -7.76 -4.16
N ALA A 49 -6.08 -6.89 -3.14
CA ALA A 49 -4.92 -6.78 -2.26
C ALA A 49 -4.64 -8.09 -1.50
N GLN A 50 -5.68 -8.76 -0.99
CA GLN A 50 -5.54 -10.05 -0.33
C GLN A 50 -5.03 -11.14 -1.29
N GLN A 51 -5.51 -11.17 -2.52
CA GLN A 51 -5.02 -12.10 -3.55
C GLN A 51 -3.55 -11.86 -3.90
N MET A 52 -3.14 -10.60 -4.02
CA MET A 52 -1.73 -10.23 -4.25
C MET A 52 -0.84 -10.68 -3.09
N MET A 53 -1.27 -10.44 -1.85
CA MET A 53 -0.54 -10.87 -0.65
C MET A 53 -0.44 -12.40 -0.54
N GLN A 54 -1.50 -13.14 -0.89
CA GLN A 54 -1.46 -14.61 -0.91
C GLN A 54 -0.50 -15.14 -1.98
N GLN A 55 -0.51 -14.56 -3.19
CA GLN A 55 0.45 -14.93 -4.25
C GLN A 55 1.89 -14.66 -3.81
N MET A 56 2.14 -13.54 -3.13
CA MET A 56 3.45 -13.19 -2.59
C MET A 56 3.89 -14.15 -1.46
N GLN A 57 2.98 -14.57 -0.59
CA GLN A 57 3.29 -15.54 0.47
C GLN A 57 3.55 -16.95 -0.08
N MET A 58 2.82 -17.37 -1.12
CA MET A 58 3.03 -18.66 -1.78
C MET A 58 4.38 -18.70 -2.49
N THR A 59 4.78 -17.59 -3.14
CA THR A 59 6.12 -17.46 -3.75
C THR A 59 7.23 -17.36 -2.71
N ALA A 60 6.97 -16.81 -1.52
CA ALA A 60 7.95 -16.75 -0.43
C ALA A 60 8.11 -18.07 0.34
N ARG A 61 7.07 -18.90 0.45
CA ARG A 61 7.10 -20.20 1.17
C ARG A 61 7.52 -21.38 0.28
N GLY A 62 7.36 -21.26 -1.04
CA GLY A 62 7.80 -22.26 -2.01
C GLY A 62 9.26 -22.07 -2.43
N GLY A 63 10.19 -22.54 -1.61
CA GLY A 63 11.57 -22.90 -2.00
C GLY A 63 12.32 -21.90 -2.88
N GLY A 64 13.04 -20.99 -2.23
CA GLY A 64 14.18 -20.23 -2.74
C GLY A 64 14.46 -20.29 -4.24
N MET A 65 13.76 -19.47 -5.01
CA MET A 65 14.37 -18.83 -6.17
C MET A 65 14.18 -17.32 -6.00
N PRO A 66 15.23 -16.49 -6.17
CA PRO A 66 15.01 -15.06 -6.30
C PRO A 66 14.01 -14.89 -7.45
N ALA A 67 12.98 -14.06 -7.25
CA ALA A 67 12.14 -13.62 -8.34
C ALA A 67 13.08 -13.27 -9.51
N PRO A 68 12.93 -13.88 -10.70
CA PRO A 68 13.74 -13.44 -11.81
C PRO A 68 13.45 -11.95 -11.94
N MET A 69 14.49 -11.15 -11.76
CA MET A 69 14.55 -9.79 -12.24
C MET A 69 14.21 -9.86 -13.73
N MET A 70 12.92 -9.82 -14.05
CA MET A 70 12.41 -9.55 -15.39
C MET A 70 12.53 -8.05 -15.65
N LEU A 71 13.70 -7.51 -15.31
CA LEU A 71 14.15 -6.20 -15.74
C LEU A 71 14.88 -6.43 -17.06
N GLY A 72 14.12 -6.30 -18.15
CA GLY A 72 14.67 -5.89 -19.45
C GLY A 72 15.53 -6.89 -20.19
N GLN A 73 14.92 -7.90 -20.80
CA GLN A 73 15.42 -8.39 -22.08
C GLN A 73 14.28 -8.92 -22.96
N GLY A 74 13.80 -8.05 -23.85
CA GLY A 74 13.22 -8.44 -25.12
C GLY A 74 11.80 -8.99 -25.11
N MET A 75 10.79 -8.12 -25.08
CA MET A 75 9.61 -8.27 -25.93
C MET A 75 9.07 -6.87 -26.28
N LEU A 76 9.48 -6.39 -27.45
CA LEU A 76 8.88 -5.24 -28.13
C LEU A 76 7.42 -5.57 -28.47
N GLN A 77 6.47 -4.86 -27.87
CA GLN A 77 5.17 -4.62 -28.50
C GLN A 77 5.10 -3.13 -28.86
N PRO A 78 4.98 -2.78 -30.16
CA PRO A 78 4.85 -1.40 -30.58
C PRO A 78 3.39 -0.97 -30.43
N GLY A 79 3.11 -0.12 -29.45
CA GLY A 79 1.79 0.53 -29.35
C GLY A 79 1.28 0.66 -27.91
N GLY A 80 1.78 1.65 -27.19
CA GLY A 80 1.27 2.01 -25.88
C GLY A 80 1.92 3.30 -25.39
N SER A 81 1.21 4.41 -25.54
CA SER A 81 1.63 5.74 -25.11
C SER A 81 2.02 5.75 -23.62
N GLN A 82 3.08 6.49 -23.31
CA GLN A 82 3.58 6.81 -21.95
C GLN A 82 4.45 5.73 -21.28
N GLY A 83 5.64 5.52 -21.85
CA GLY A 83 6.75 4.86 -21.16
C GLY A 83 7.29 5.72 -20.02
N THR A 84 7.64 5.08 -18.91
CA THR A 84 8.43 5.66 -17.81
C THR A 84 9.66 6.37 -18.35
N ASP A 85 9.91 7.58 -17.90
CA ASP A 85 11.14 8.31 -18.22
C ASP A 85 12.35 7.53 -17.68
N THR A 86 13.13 6.92 -18.57
CA THR A 86 14.29 6.08 -18.23
C THR A 86 15.58 6.88 -18.11
N ARG A 87 15.51 8.20 -17.95
CA ARG A 87 16.70 9.04 -17.77
C ARG A 87 17.48 8.61 -16.52
N TYR A 88 18.78 8.46 -16.69
CA TYR A 88 19.72 8.20 -15.61
C TYR A 88 19.68 9.37 -14.62
N VAL A 89 19.30 9.08 -13.38
CA VAL A 89 19.38 10.00 -12.24
C VAL A 89 20.41 9.45 -11.27
N GLU A 90 21.41 10.26 -10.93
CA GLU A 90 22.39 9.91 -9.92
C GLU A 90 21.70 9.89 -8.54
N ILE A 91 21.65 8.71 -7.92
CA ILE A 91 21.22 8.59 -6.53
C ILE A 91 22.42 9.01 -5.67
N PRO A 92 22.31 10.11 -4.89
CA PRO A 92 23.40 10.50 -4.00
C PRO A 92 23.69 9.36 -3.03
N GLN A 93 24.97 8.99 -2.93
CA GLN A 93 25.42 8.00 -1.95
C GLN A 93 25.16 8.54 -0.55
N VAL A 94 24.56 7.71 0.31
CA VAL A 94 24.35 8.07 1.72
C VAL A 94 25.72 8.23 2.35
N ASP A 95 26.09 9.47 2.67
CA ASP A 95 27.26 9.72 3.49
C ASP A 95 26.95 9.23 4.91
N GLU A 96 27.49 8.07 5.25
CA GLU A 96 27.32 7.43 6.55
C GLU A 96 27.81 8.28 7.73
N SER A 97 28.58 9.35 7.46
CA SER A 97 29.07 10.34 8.43
C SER A 97 28.01 11.39 8.81
N LEU A 98 27.00 11.63 7.96
CA LEU A 98 25.92 12.58 8.23
C LEU A 98 25.05 12.17 9.43
N VAL A 99 25.00 10.87 9.71
CA VAL A 99 24.30 10.32 10.88
C VAL A 99 25.34 9.94 11.93
N GLY A 100 25.66 10.89 12.80
CA GLY A 100 26.64 10.72 13.87
C GLY A 100 26.38 9.47 14.73
N LYS A 101 27.45 8.84 15.22
CA LYS A 101 27.41 7.59 16.02
C LYS A 101 26.41 7.66 17.17
N GLU A 102 26.30 8.82 17.82
CA GLU A 102 25.33 9.13 18.89
C GLU A 102 23.85 9.01 18.46
N TYR A 103 23.52 9.34 17.22
CA TYR A 103 22.16 9.19 16.71
C TYR A 103 21.85 7.71 16.45
N LYS A 104 22.79 6.98 15.83
CA LYS A 104 22.66 5.53 15.62
C LYS A 104 22.49 4.80 16.97
N GLN A 105 23.30 5.17 17.97
CA GLN A 105 23.23 4.57 19.30
C GLN A 105 21.87 4.81 19.97
N ARG A 106 21.34 6.04 19.91
CA ARG A 106 20.03 6.38 20.47
C ARG A 106 18.87 5.62 19.84
N ILE A 107 18.91 5.39 18.52
CA ILE A 107 17.89 4.58 17.85
C ILE A 107 17.98 3.12 18.30
N LEU A 108 19.19 2.55 18.36
CA LEU A 108 19.40 1.16 18.81
C LEU A 108 18.98 0.95 20.27
N GLU A 109 19.20 1.96 21.11
CA GLU A 109 18.79 1.95 22.51
C GLU A 109 17.27 2.05 22.67
N ALA A 110 16.62 2.93 21.91
CA ALA A 110 15.16 3.03 21.87
C ALA A 110 14.50 1.72 21.37
N MET A 111 15.13 1.03 20.42
CA MET A 111 14.64 -0.27 19.93
C MET A 111 14.77 -1.39 20.97
N LYS A 112 15.76 -1.34 21.87
CA LYS A 112 15.93 -2.31 22.95
C LYS A 112 14.88 -2.17 24.06
N GLY A 113 14.40 -0.94 24.29
CA GLY A 113 13.40 -0.63 25.33
C GLY A 113 11.98 -1.13 25.05
N GLY A 114 11.72 -1.68 23.86
CA GLY A 114 10.37 -2.10 23.47
C GLY A 114 9.43 -0.91 23.25
N SER A 115 8.12 -1.18 23.21
CA SER A 115 7.13 -0.11 23.04
C SER A 115 6.93 0.66 24.35
N PRO A 116 6.73 2.00 24.31
CA PRO A 116 6.43 2.79 25.49
C PRO A 116 5.24 2.24 26.29
N GLU A 117 5.24 2.45 27.61
CA GLU A 117 4.14 2.04 28.48
C GLU A 117 2.80 2.59 27.98
N GLY A 118 1.75 1.75 28.00
CA GLY A 118 0.44 2.04 27.44
C GLY A 118 0.25 1.65 25.97
N TYR A 119 1.32 1.54 25.18
CA TYR A 119 1.24 1.13 23.76
C TYR A 119 1.43 -0.37 23.53
N ILE A 120 1.95 -1.08 24.53
CA ILE A 120 2.19 -2.54 24.46
C ILE A 120 0.88 -3.31 24.20
N GLU A 121 -0.20 -2.95 24.90
CA GLU A 121 -1.53 -3.55 24.71
C GLU A 121 -2.12 -3.24 23.32
N LEU A 122 -1.92 -2.02 22.83
CA LEU A 122 -2.41 -1.58 21.53
C LEU A 122 -1.72 -2.35 20.40
N ASN A 123 -0.41 -2.52 20.52
CA ASN A 123 0.41 -3.28 19.58
C ASN A 123 0.04 -4.77 19.59
N LYS A 124 -0.18 -5.37 20.77
CA LYS A 124 -0.67 -6.76 20.88
C LYS A 124 -2.02 -6.96 20.18
N LYS A 125 -3.01 -6.10 20.47
CA LYS A 125 -4.34 -6.15 19.81
C LYS A 125 -4.24 -5.96 18.29
N TYR A 126 -3.30 -5.15 17.82
CA TYR A 126 -3.03 -4.97 16.40
C TYR A 126 -2.47 -6.25 15.76
N TYR A 127 -1.45 -6.88 16.36
CA TYR A 127 -0.88 -8.13 15.85
C TYR A 127 -1.88 -9.30 15.89
N ASP A 128 -2.70 -9.42 16.94
CA ASP A 128 -3.74 -10.45 17.04
C ASP A 128 -4.80 -10.34 15.93
N ARG A 129 -5.05 -9.12 15.43
CA ARG A 129 -5.97 -8.88 14.31
C ARG A 129 -5.39 -9.30 12.96
N ILE A 130 -4.06 -9.30 12.82
CA ILE A 130 -3.38 -9.63 11.56
C ILE A 130 -3.13 -11.13 11.42
N ILE A 131 -2.98 -11.85 12.53
CA ILE A 131 -2.71 -13.29 12.56
C ILE A 131 -4.00 -14.14 12.39
N LYS A 132 -5.19 -13.54 12.55
CA LYS A 132 -6.49 -14.16 12.24
C LYS A 132 -6.89 -13.97 10.78
#